data_AF-A0A167S4S7-F1
#
_entry.id   AF-A0A167S4S7-F1
#
_cell.length_a   1.000
_cell.length_b   1.000
_cell.length_c   1.000
_cell.angle_alpha   90.00
_cell.angle_beta   90.00
_cell.angle_gamma   90.00
#
_symmetry.space_group_name_H-M   'P 1'
#
loop_
_entity.id
_entity.type
_entity.pdbx_description
1 polymer ?
#
loop_
_entity_poly.entity_id
_entity_poly.type
_entity_poly.pdbx_seq_one_letter_code
_entity_poly.pdbx_strand_id
1 'polypeptide(L)'
;MFVPASEKDFALRPRAKAAAQEAVRVTDAPEALPYQARTTKMRLAMLERRRDKVLPEKVGKYSKRIDTALPGKHTRELYDQFQRRESDVLIQLRTGMSRLNGYLHKIGAAASAKCGCGQAAETVEHFLFRCKRWKEERRIMLQYSRTKMGNLSFFLGGKATSDGDKWTPNMEAVKASVKFAMATRRLERTNVRETNTTSSTTSSAA
;
A
#
# COMPACT_ATOMS: atom_id res chain seq x y z
N MET A 1 -20.72 -36.02 9.27
CA MET A 1 -21.28 -35.73 7.93
C MET A 1 -21.58 -34.24 7.89
N PHE A 2 -20.82 -33.47 7.10
CA PHE A 2 -21.01 -32.01 6.98
C PHE A 2 -22.01 -31.73 5.86
N VAL A 3 -23.04 -30.92 6.13
CA VAL A 3 -24.12 -30.62 5.17
C VAL A 3 -24.06 -29.14 4.78
N PRO A 4 -23.91 -28.80 3.48
CA PRO A 4 -23.85 -27.42 3.02
C PRO A 4 -25.16 -26.65 3.21
N ALA A 5 -25.05 -25.34 3.51
CA ALA A 5 -26.18 -24.45 3.75
C ALA A 5 -27.07 -24.16 2.52
N SER A 6 -26.80 -24.74 1.35
CA SER A 6 -27.59 -24.56 0.13
C SER A 6 -28.72 -25.58 -0.04
N GLU A 7 -28.75 -26.65 0.75
CA GLU A 7 -29.73 -27.73 0.59
C GLU A 7 -31.10 -27.31 1.15
N LYS A 8 -32.09 -27.17 0.26
CA LYS A 8 -33.38 -26.51 0.55
C LYS A 8 -34.32 -27.35 1.41
N ASP A 9 -34.15 -28.67 1.43
CA ASP A 9 -35.05 -29.63 2.09
C ASP A 9 -34.46 -30.24 3.37
N PHE A 10 -33.63 -29.50 4.09
CA PHE A 10 -33.09 -29.96 5.36
C PHE A 10 -34.13 -29.79 6.48
N ALA A 11 -34.85 -30.86 6.81
CA ALA A 11 -35.93 -30.91 7.80
C ALA A 11 -35.54 -30.40 9.21
N LEU A 12 -34.25 -30.33 9.51
CA LEU A 12 -33.71 -29.78 10.76
C LEU A 12 -33.70 -28.24 10.80
N ARG A 13 -33.79 -27.54 9.65
CA ARG A 13 -33.88 -26.06 9.62
C ARG A 13 -35.12 -25.51 10.30
N PRO A 14 -36.35 -25.96 9.97
CA PRO A 14 -37.55 -25.45 10.65
C PRO A 14 -37.54 -25.82 12.14
N ARG A 15 -37.02 -27.00 12.50
CA ARG A 15 -36.87 -27.43 13.90
C ARG A 15 -35.86 -26.58 14.68
N ALA A 16 -34.71 -26.27 14.07
CA ALA A 16 -33.71 -25.38 14.67
C ALA A 16 -34.25 -23.95 14.83
N LYS A 17 -35.00 -23.45 13.85
CA LYS A 17 -35.65 -22.13 13.93
C LYS A 17 -36.73 -22.09 15.01
N ALA A 18 -37.54 -23.13 15.14
CA ALA A 18 -38.55 -23.25 16.18
C ALA A 18 -37.91 -23.32 17.58
N ALA A 19 -36.86 -24.13 17.75
CA ALA A 19 -36.12 -24.22 19.02
C ALA A 19 -35.45 -22.88 19.40
N ALA A 20 -34.90 -22.15 18.44
CA ALA A 20 -34.35 -20.81 18.68
C ALA A 20 -35.43 -19.80 19.08
N GLN A 21 -36.62 -19.86 18.45
CA GLN A 21 -37.75 -19.02 18.82
C GLN A 21 -38.28 -19.33 20.22
N GLU A 22 -38.33 -20.61 20.58
CA GLU A 22 -38.78 -21.04 21.91
C GLU A 22 -37.78 -20.62 23.00
N ALA A 23 -36.48 -20.71 22.75
CA ALA A 23 -35.45 -20.21 23.66
C ALA A 23 -35.54 -18.67 23.89
N VAL A 24 -35.92 -17.91 22.85
CA VAL A 24 -36.17 -16.46 22.95
C VAL A 24 -37.46 -16.15 23.71
N ARG A 25 -38.44 -17.06 23.74
CA ARG A 25 -39.68 -16.88 24.52
C ARG A 25 -39.51 -17.19 26.01
N VAL A 26 -38.60 -18.11 26.35
CA VAL A 26 -38.34 -18.54 27.73
C VAL A 26 -37.35 -17.61 28.45
N THR A 27 -36.56 -16.84 27.71
CA THR A 27 -35.75 -15.77 28.29
C THR A 27 -36.57 -14.49 28.34
N ASP A 28 -36.81 -13.97 29.54
CA ASP A 28 -37.30 -12.61 29.75
C ASP A 28 -36.55 -11.64 28.81
N ALA A 29 -37.30 -10.67 28.28
CA ALA A 29 -36.90 -9.71 27.25
C ALA A 29 -35.39 -9.51 27.17
N PRO A 30 -34.77 -9.64 25.98
CA PRO A 30 -33.32 -9.50 25.86
C PRO A 30 -32.92 -8.24 26.57
N GLU A 31 -32.14 -8.38 27.65
CA GLU A 31 -31.57 -7.27 28.38
C GLU A 31 -30.96 -6.40 27.30
N ALA A 32 -31.60 -5.25 27.05
CA ALA A 32 -31.33 -4.46 25.87
C ALA A 32 -29.87 -4.05 25.99
N LEU A 33 -28.97 -4.78 25.32
CA LEU A 33 -27.58 -4.41 25.22
C LEU A 33 -27.61 -2.94 24.88
N PRO A 34 -27.01 -2.06 25.72
CA PRO A 34 -27.30 -0.65 25.67
C PRO A 34 -27.10 -0.23 24.23
N TYR A 35 -28.21 0.15 23.59
CA TYR A 35 -28.23 0.68 22.25
C TYR A 35 -27.09 1.68 22.22
N GLN A 36 -26.02 1.40 21.46
CA GLN A 36 -24.87 2.30 21.40
C GLN A 36 -25.27 3.52 20.56
N ALA A 37 -26.21 4.30 21.08
CA ALA A 37 -26.32 5.71 20.81
C ALA A 37 -24.94 6.26 21.13
N ARG A 38 -24.12 6.48 20.10
CA ARG A 38 -22.96 7.36 20.24
C ARG A 38 -23.54 8.67 20.73
N THR A 39 -23.37 8.95 22.03
CA THR A 39 -23.87 10.18 22.64
C THR A 39 -23.38 11.35 21.79
N THR A 40 -24.18 12.40 21.67
CA THR A 40 -23.81 13.62 20.93
C THR A 40 -22.43 14.11 21.34
N LYS A 41 -22.09 13.97 22.64
CA LYS A 41 -20.74 14.21 23.19
C LYS A 41 -19.67 13.33 22.55
N MET A 42 -19.87 12.02 22.46
CA MET A 42 -18.91 11.11 21.81
C MET A 42 -18.75 11.44 20.32
N ARG A 43 -19.85 11.79 19.62
CA ARG A 43 -19.82 12.20 18.22
C ARG A 43 -19.05 13.51 18.03
N LEU A 44 -19.28 14.51 18.87
CA LEU A 44 -18.57 15.79 18.86
C LEU A 44 -17.08 15.60 19.18
N ALA A 45 -16.74 14.82 20.22
CA ALA A 45 -15.36 14.50 20.55
C ALA A 45 -14.64 13.75 19.41
N MET A 46 -15.34 12.84 18.71
CA MET A 46 -14.78 12.19 17.51
C MET A 46 -14.57 13.17 16.36
N LEU A 47 -15.43 14.17 16.18
CA LEU A 47 -15.31 15.19 15.14
C LEU A 47 -14.18 16.18 15.45
N GLU A 48 -14.07 16.66 16.69
CA GLU A 48 -12.94 17.48 17.17
C GLU A 48 -11.61 16.74 16.96
N ARG A 49 -11.53 15.49 17.42
CA ARG A 49 -10.34 14.64 17.20
C ARG A 49 -10.05 14.37 15.72
N ARG A 50 -11.03 14.51 14.81
CA ARG A 50 -10.79 14.46 13.35
C ARG A 50 -10.25 15.78 12.82
N ARG A 51 -10.68 16.93 13.36
CA ARG A 51 -10.15 18.25 13.01
C ARG A 51 -8.69 18.38 13.46
N ASP A 52 -8.35 17.84 14.63
CA ASP A 52 -6.98 17.87 15.16
C ASP A 52 -6.01 16.92 14.42
N LYS A 53 -6.53 16.01 13.59
CA LYS A 53 -5.73 15.08 12.77
C LYS A 53 -5.28 15.67 11.43
N VAL A 54 -5.55 16.94 11.18
CA VAL A 54 -5.07 17.61 9.97
C VAL A 54 -3.56 17.83 10.10
N LEU A 55 -2.79 17.11 9.27
CA LEU A 55 -1.35 17.29 9.21
C LEU A 55 -1.01 18.75 8.84
N PRO A 56 0.04 19.35 9.44
CA PRO A 56 0.48 20.69 9.07
C PRO A 56 0.73 20.80 7.56
N GLU A 57 0.48 21.98 6.99
CA GLU A 57 0.52 22.17 5.53
C GLU A 57 1.88 21.79 4.92
N LYS A 58 2.97 22.04 5.66
CA LYS A 58 4.35 21.73 5.26
C LYS A 58 4.68 20.24 5.23
N VAL A 59 3.87 19.38 5.87
CA VAL A 59 4.12 17.93 5.96
C VAL A 59 3.52 17.21 4.76
N GLY A 60 4.28 16.25 4.20
CA GLY A 60 3.79 15.35 3.16
C GLY A 60 3.61 16.00 1.77
N LYS A 61 4.26 17.13 1.48
CA LYS A 61 4.18 17.83 0.18
C LYS A 61 4.36 16.88 -1.02
N TYR A 62 5.31 15.94 -0.93
CA TYR A 62 5.55 14.95 -1.99
C TYR A 62 4.36 14.00 -2.19
N SER A 63 3.83 13.42 -1.12
CA SER A 63 2.68 12.52 -1.20
C SER A 63 1.41 13.24 -1.64
N LYS A 64 1.18 14.48 -1.18
CA LYS A 64 0.07 15.34 -1.64
C LYS A 64 0.17 15.68 -3.14
N ARG A 65 1.39 15.81 -3.67
CA ARG A 65 1.64 16.04 -5.10
C ARG A 65 1.28 14.82 -5.95
N ILE A 66 1.48 13.61 -5.42
CA ILE A 66 1.10 12.35 -6.10
C ILE A 66 -0.40 12.11 -5.95
N ASP A 67 -0.95 12.40 -4.77
CA ASP A 67 -2.33 12.10 -4.44
C ASP A 67 -2.97 13.26 -3.68
N THR A 68 -3.76 14.02 -4.42
CA THR A 68 -4.52 15.16 -3.90
C THR A 68 -5.68 14.73 -3.02
N ALA A 69 -6.15 13.48 -3.14
CA ALA A 69 -7.27 12.94 -2.37
C ALA A 69 -6.85 12.37 -1.00
N LEU A 70 -5.62 12.65 -0.53
CA LEU A 70 -5.15 12.20 0.78
C LEU A 70 -5.74 13.04 1.92
N PRO A 71 -6.13 12.40 3.05
CA PRO A 71 -6.29 10.96 3.27
C PRO A 71 -7.65 10.44 2.74
N GLY A 72 -7.67 9.30 2.05
CA GLY A 72 -8.88 8.74 1.45
C GLY A 72 -9.02 7.22 1.56
N LYS A 73 -10.26 6.72 1.43
CA LYS A 73 -10.57 5.27 1.47
C LYS A 73 -9.85 4.49 0.37
N HIS A 74 -9.67 5.11 -0.80
CA HIS A 74 -8.98 4.53 -1.95
C HIS A 74 -7.53 4.13 -1.62
N THR A 75 -6.86 4.85 -0.71
CA THR A 75 -5.49 4.51 -0.31
C THR A 75 -5.45 3.18 0.44
N ARG A 76 -6.46 2.90 1.28
CA ARG A 76 -6.59 1.62 1.98
C ARG A 76 -6.85 0.49 0.99
N GLU A 77 -7.86 0.67 0.13
CA GLU A 77 -8.23 -0.30 -0.92
C GLU A 77 -7.08 -0.61 -1.88
N LEU A 78 -6.22 0.39 -2.14
CA LEU A 78 -5.02 0.23 -2.96
C LEU A 78 -3.99 -0.68 -2.29
N TYR A 79 -3.69 -0.47 -1.00
CA TYR A 79 -2.69 -1.29 -0.28
C TYR A 79 -3.20 -2.69 0.07
N ASP A 80 -4.50 -2.86 0.32
CA ASP A 80 -5.11 -4.16 0.66
C ASP A 80 -4.99 -5.17 -0.51
N GLN A 81 -4.75 -4.70 -1.73
CA GLN A 81 -4.58 -5.55 -2.92
C GLN A 81 -3.14 -6.03 -3.16
N PHE A 82 -2.17 -5.57 -2.37
CA PHE A 82 -0.75 -5.89 -2.55
C PHE A 82 -0.21 -6.75 -1.39
N GLN A 83 0.73 -7.63 -1.70
CA GLN A 83 1.45 -8.35 -0.66
C GLN A 83 2.34 -7.39 0.13
N ARG A 84 2.74 -7.77 1.35
CA ARG A 84 3.58 -6.92 2.23
C ARG A 84 4.82 -6.34 1.54
N ARG A 85 5.52 -7.14 0.73
CA ARG A 85 6.74 -6.71 0.01
C ARG A 85 6.42 -5.69 -1.09
N GLU A 86 5.36 -5.95 -1.85
CA GLU A 86 4.86 -5.07 -2.91
C GLU A 86 4.39 -3.72 -2.34
N SER A 87 3.67 -3.77 -1.23
CA SER A 87 3.22 -2.59 -0.49
C SER A 87 4.38 -1.77 0.04
N ASP A 88 5.46 -2.39 0.55
CA ASP A 88 6.65 -1.66 1.00
C ASP A 88 7.29 -0.86 -0.15
N VAL A 89 7.45 -1.49 -1.31
CA VAL A 89 7.95 -0.82 -2.52
C VAL A 89 7.03 0.32 -2.95
N LEU A 90 5.71 0.10 -2.94
CA LEU A 90 4.74 1.14 -3.30
C LEU A 90 4.75 2.31 -2.31
N ILE A 91 4.91 2.05 -1.01
CA ILE A 91 5.05 3.08 0.03
C ILE A 91 6.32 3.89 -0.22
N GLN A 92 7.46 3.25 -0.50
CA GLN A 92 8.71 3.95 -0.80
C GLN A 92 8.56 4.89 -2.01
N LEU A 93 7.87 4.44 -3.07
CA LEU A 93 7.61 5.24 -4.27
C LEU A 93 6.63 6.40 -4.02
N ARG A 94 5.54 6.16 -3.25
CA ARG A 94 4.51 7.16 -2.93
C ARG A 94 4.94 8.21 -1.91
N THR A 95 5.88 7.86 -1.04
CA THR A 95 6.43 8.80 -0.05
C THR A 95 7.70 9.49 -0.56
N GLY A 96 8.38 8.90 -1.54
CA GLY A 96 9.69 9.35 -2.01
C GLY A 96 10.81 9.02 -1.02
N MET A 97 10.48 8.46 0.15
CA MET A 97 11.41 7.96 1.16
C MET A 97 11.87 6.57 0.72
N SER A 98 12.78 6.56 -0.25
CA SER A 98 13.20 5.36 -0.97
C SER A 98 14.71 5.18 -0.89
N ARG A 99 15.20 4.00 -1.26
CA ARG A 99 16.64 3.71 -1.36
C ARG A 99 17.35 4.38 -2.55
N LEU A 100 16.67 5.28 -3.26
CA LEU A 100 17.23 6.03 -4.38
C LEU A 100 18.15 7.15 -3.86
N ASN A 101 19.23 7.43 -4.60
CA ASN A 101 20.25 8.40 -4.21
C ASN A 101 19.68 9.81 -3.97
N GLY A 102 18.60 10.19 -4.65
CA GLY A 102 17.94 11.47 -4.43
C GLY A 102 17.37 11.66 -3.03
N TYR A 103 16.89 10.59 -2.38
CA TYR A 103 16.48 10.64 -0.97
C TYR A 103 17.65 10.40 -0.04
N LEU A 104 18.52 9.43 -0.34
CA LEU A 104 19.69 9.13 0.48
C LEU A 104 20.63 10.33 0.66
N HIS A 105 20.83 11.13 -0.39
CA HIS A 105 21.60 12.36 -0.32
C HIS A 105 20.93 13.43 0.55
N LYS A 106 19.59 13.55 0.52
CA LYS A 106 18.86 14.50 1.37
C LYS A 106 19.02 14.21 2.86
N ILE A 107 19.20 12.94 3.23
CA ILE A 107 19.42 12.51 4.61
C ILE A 107 20.91 12.32 4.94
N GLY A 108 21.83 12.68 4.03
CA GLY A 108 23.28 12.55 4.24
C GLY A 108 23.84 11.13 4.18
N ALA A 109 23.04 10.13 3.82
CA ALA A 109 23.47 8.72 3.74
C ALA A 109 24.24 8.39 2.45
N ALA A 110 24.15 9.24 1.42
CA ALA A 110 24.89 9.09 0.16
C ALA A 110 25.64 10.38 -0.18
N ALA A 111 26.86 10.23 -0.69
CA ALA A 111 27.72 11.35 -1.06
C ALA A 111 27.21 12.16 -2.27
N SER A 112 26.37 11.57 -3.13
CA SER A 112 25.78 12.30 -4.25
C SER A 112 24.35 11.85 -4.53
N ALA A 113 23.52 12.79 -5.01
CA ALA A 113 22.16 12.50 -5.46
C ALA A 113 22.11 11.87 -6.86
N LYS A 114 23.24 11.75 -7.57
CA LYS A 114 23.30 11.32 -8.97
C LYS A 114 22.92 9.85 -9.11
N CYS A 115 22.15 9.53 -10.15
CA CYS A 115 21.91 8.15 -10.53
C CYS A 115 23.18 7.57 -11.17
N GLY A 116 23.42 6.26 -11.00
CA GLY A 116 24.52 5.58 -11.68
C GLY A 116 24.43 5.59 -13.22
N CYS A 117 23.35 6.12 -13.81
CA CYS A 117 23.27 6.39 -15.25
C CYS A 117 23.93 7.73 -15.66
N GLY A 118 24.34 8.57 -14.70
CA GLY A 118 25.04 9.84 -14.92
C GLY A 118 24.19 11.03 -15.37
N GLN A 119 22.92 10.83 -15.75
CA GLN A 119 22.13 11.86 -16.44
C GLN A 119 21.40 12.84 -15.52
N ALA A 120 20.97 12.39 -14.34
CA ALA A 120 20.18 13.20 -13.43
C ALA A 120 20.32 12.69 -11.99
N ALA A 121 19.76 13.44 -11.05
CA ALA A 121 19.53 12.94 -9.71
C ALA A 121 18.60 11.70 -9.76
N GLU A 122 18.88 10.69 -8.94
CA GLU A 122 18.08 9.48 -8.83
C GLU A 122 16.79 9.78 -8.04
N THR A 123 15.83 10.42 -8.68
CA THR A 123 14.48 10.63 -8.15
C THR A 123 13.55 9.50 -8.57
N VAL A 124 12.38 9.38 -7.94
CA VAL A 124 11.35 8.39 -8.34
C VAL A 124 10.91 8.61 -9.79
N GLU A 125 10.78 9.87 -10.23
CA GLU A 125 10.46 10.21 -11.63
C GLU A 125 11.55 9.73 -12.58
N HIS A 126 12.82 9.97 -12.23
CA HIS A 126 13.93 9.50 -13.05
C HIS A 126 13.96 7.96 -13.10
N PHE A 127 13.85 7.31 -11.95
CA PHE A 127 13.85 5.85 -11.83
C PHE A 127 12.74 5.19 -12.67
N LEU A 128 11.49 5.66 -12.51
CA LEU A 128 10.33 5.10 -13.21
C LEU A 128 10.28 5.43 -14.70
N PHE A 129 10.68 6.64 -15.13
CA PHE A 129 10.38 7.12 -16.50
C PHE A 129 11.56 7.54 -17.36
N ARG A 130 12.74 7.84 -16.80
CA ARG A 130 13.87 8.40 -17.57
C ARG A 130 15.15 7.58 -17.55
N CYS A 131 15.38 6.78 -16.51
CA CYS A 131 16.61 6.02 -16.34
C CYS A 131 16.81 5.06 -17.51
N LYS A 132 17.94 5.17 -18.23
CA LYS A 132 18.28 4.32 -19.39
C LYS A 132 18.66 2.89 -18.99
N ARG A 133 19.09 2.68 -17.74
CA ARG A 133 19.50 1.36 -17.23
C ARG A 133 18.34 0.37 -17.17
N TRP A 134 17.13 0.87 -16.92
CA TRP A 134 15.94 0.06 -16.70
C TRP A 134 14.98 0.07 -17.90
N LYS A 135 15.52 0.22 -19.12
CA LYS A 135 14.71 0.37 -20.34
C LYS A 135 13.91 -0.89 -20.65
N GLU A 136 14.49 -2.06 -20.41
CA GLU A 136 13.86 -3.34 -20.70
C GLU A 136 12.75 -3.66 -19.69
N GLU A 137 13.02 -3.51 -18.40
CA GLU A 137 12.03 -3.72 -17.34
C GLU A 137 10.85 -2.75 -17.48
N ARG A 138 11.11 -1.52 -17.95
CA ARG A 138 10.07 -0.50 -18.18
C ARG A 138 9.08 -0.88 -19.30
N ARG A 139 9.38 -1.86 -20.16
CA ARG A 139 8.44 -2.31 -21.20
C ARG A 139 7.09 -2.73 -20.63
N ILE A 140 7.07 -3.28 -19.42
CA ILE A 140 5.83 -3.69 -18.73
C ILE A 140 4.92 -2.47 -18.50
N MET A 141 5.48 -1.31 -18.13
CA MET A 141 4.70 -0.09 -17.92
C MET A 141 4.26 0.56 -19.24
N LEU A 142 5.05 0.44 -20.30
CA LEU A 142 4.74 0.99 -21.63
C LEU A 142 3.47 0.40 -22.26
N GLN A 143 3.08 -0.81 -21.86
CA GLN A 143 1.88 -1.48 -22.38
C GLN A 143 0.58 -0.83 -21.87
N TYR A 144 0.59 -0.28 -20.66
CA TYR A 144 -0.62 0.26 -20.02
C TYR A 144 -0.86 1.74 -20.30
N SER A 145 0.20 2.52 -20.57
CA SER A 145 0.01 3.90 -21.01
C SER A 145 1.25 4.50 -21.67
N ARG A 146 1.21 4.62 -23.01
CA ARG A 146 2.18 5.45 -23.74
C ARG A 146 1.91 6.95 -23.58
N THR A 147 0.64 7.34 -23.42
CA THR A 147 0.21 8.75 -23.36
C THR A 147 0.39 9.38 -21.99
N LYS A 148 0.31 8.60 -20.90
CA LYS A 148 0.52 9.09 -19.52
C LYS A 148 1.93 8.83 -19.00
N MET A 149 2.90 8.58 -19.89
CA MET A 149 4.30 8.38 -19.54
C MET A 149 4.83 9.64 -18.84
N GLY A 150 5.21 9.51 -17.56
CA GLY A 150 5.64 10.66 -16.74
C GLY A 150 4.62 11.13 -15.70
N ASN A 151 3.39 10.61 -15.71
CA ASN A 151 2.41 10.91 -14.67
C ASN A 151 2.58 9.96 -13.47
N LEU A 152 3.27 10.42 -12.42
CA LEU A 152 3.46 9.66 -11.17
C LEU A 152 2.14 9.25 -10.52
N SER A 153 1.15 10.14 -10.49
CA SER A 153 -0.14 9.90 -9.85
C SER A 153 -0.84 8.69 -10.47
N PHE A 154 -0.82 8.58 -11.80
CA PHE A 154 -1.40 7.45 -12.52
C PHE A 154 -0.74 6.11 -12.16
N PHE A 155 0.60 6.05 -12.17
CA PHE A 155 1.35 4.83 -11.92
C PHE A 155 1.45 4.43 -10.45
N LEU A 156 1.23 5.37 -9.53
CA LEU A 156 1.25 5.13 -8.08
C LEU A 156 -0.15 5.09 -7.46
N GLY A 157 -1.21 5.20 -8.27
CA GLY A 157 -2.61 5.14 -7.83
C GLY A 157 -3.02 6.31 -6.92
N GLY A 158 -2.56 7.51 -7.24
CA GLY A 158 -2.98 8.76 -6.61
C GLY A 158 -3.84 9.61 -7.53
N LYS A 159 -4.69 10.48 -6.96
CA LYS A 159 -5.51 11.42 -7.73
C LYS A 159 -4.65 12.58 -8.21
N ALA A 160 -4.47 12.73 -9.52
CA ALA A 160 -3.81 13.89 -10.11
C ALA A 160 -4.74 15.12 -10.01
N THR A 161 -4.17 16.33 -10.06
CA THR A 161 -4.94 17.58 -10.12
C THR A 161 -5.80 17.69 -11.37
N SER A 162 -5.44 16.99 -12.45
CA SER A 162 -6.19 16.92 -13.70
C SER A 162 -7.34 15.93 -13.67
N ASP A 163 -7.43 15.07 -12.66
CA ASP A 163 -8.45 14.03 -12.58
C ASP A 163 -9.76 14.59 -11.99
N GLY A 164 -10.88 14.20 -12.60
CA GLY A 164 -12.22 14.61 -12.16
C GLY A 164 -12.64 14.03 -10.80
N ASP A 165 -13.82 14.42 -10.33
CA ASP A 165 -14.30 14.05 -9.00
C ASP A 165 -14.66 12.56 -8.84
N LYS A 166 -15.06 11.89 -9.93
CA LYS A 166 -15.34 10.45 -9.97
C LYS A 166 -14.12 9.64 -10.43
N TRP A 167 -12.95 9.91 -9.85
CA TRP A 167 -11.70 9.23 -10.19
C TRP A 167 -11.54 7.92 -9.42
N THR A 168 -11.03 6.89 -10.10
CA THR A 168 -10.64 5.61 -9.51
C THR A 168 -9.20 5.25 -9.91
N PRO A 169 -8.39 4.66 -8.99
CA PRO A 169 -7.04 4.22 -9.32
C PRO A 169 -7.05 3.08 -10.35
N ASN A 170 -6.20 3.17 -11.37
CA ASN A 170 -5.97 2.04 -12.28
C ASN A 170 -5.00 1.03 -11.63
N MET A 171 -5.55 -0.05 -11.07
CA MET A 171 -4.77 -1.06 -10.34
C MET A 171 -3.77 -1.81 -11.22
N GLU A 172 -4.02 -1.98 -12.52
CA GLU A 172 -3.10 -2.66 -13.42
C GLU A 172 -1.82 -1.83 -13.64
N ALA A 173 -1.97 -0.51 -13.80
CA ALA A 173 -0.84 0.41 -13.91
C ALA A 173 0.00 0.44 -12.62
N VAL A 174 -0.65 0.40 -11.45
CA VAL A 174 0.07 0.32 -10.17
C VAL A 174 0.81 -1.01 -10.03
N LYS A 175 0.15 -2.13 -10.36
CA LYS A 175 0.79 -3.46 -10.36
C LYS A 175 1.99 -3.52 -11.32
N ALA A 176 1.89 -2.94 -12.50
CA ALA A 176 3.00 -2.85 -13.44
C ALA A 176 4.19 -2.06 -12.87
N SER A 177 3.92 -0.95 -12.17
CA SER A 177 4.94 -0.12 -11.53
C SER A 177 5.65 -0.85 -10.39
N VAL A 178 4.90 -1.58 -9.57
CA VAL A 178 5.45 -2.41 -8.49
C VAL A 178 6.28 -3.57 -9.07
N LYS A 179 5.77 -4.28 -10.07
CA LYS A 179 6.50 -5.35 -10.76
C LYS A 179 7.80 -4.85 -11.37
N PHE A 180 7.78 -3.68 -12.01
CA PHE A 180 8.98 -3.00 -12.50
C PHE A 180 9.99 -2.78 -11.36
N ALA A 181 9.56 -2.14 -10.27
CA ALA A 181 10.44 -1.83 -9.15
C ALA A 181 11.02 -3.08 -8.48
N MET A 182 10.24 -4.15 -8.35
CA MET A 182 10.69 -5.45 -7.86
C MET A 182 11.73 -6.08 -8.81
N ALA A 183 11.50 -6.05 -10.12
CA ALA A 183 12.44 -6.60 -11.11
C ALA A 183 13.80 -5.92 -11.05
N THR A 184 13.85 -4.60 -10.81
CA THR A 184 15.12 -3.87 -10.68
C THR A 184 15.90 -4.23 -9.41
N ARG A 185 15.27 -4.82 -8.39
CA ARG A 185 15.78 -5.07 -7.03
C ARG A 185 16.42 -3.85 -6.33
N ARG A 186 16.29 -2.65 -6.89
CA ARG A 186 16.97 -1.44 -6.41
C ARG A 186 16.42 -0.95 -5.06
N LEU A 187 15.14 -1.25 -4.80
CA LEU A 187 14.38 -0.83 -3.61
C LEU A 187 14.22 -1.95 -2.58
N GLU A 188 14.63 -3.17 -2.90
CA GLU A 188 14.50 -4.30 -1.99
C GLU A 188 15.34 -4.09 -0.74
N ARG A 189 14.80 -4.53 0.40
CA ARG A 189 15.60 -4.71 1.62
C ARG A 189 16.53 -5.89 1.38
N THR A 190 17.82 -5.59 1.21
CA THR A 190 18.90 -6.55 1.38
C THR A 190 18.80 -7.13 2.80
N ASN A 191 18.24 -8.33 2.93
CA ASN A 191 18.37 -9.11 4.14
C ASN A 191 19.80 -9.64 4.18
N VAL A 192 20.76 -8.80 4.57
CA VAL A 192 22.09 -9.28 4.95
C VAL A 192 21.90 -9.96 6.31
N ARG A 193 21.57 -11.25 6.29
CA ARG A 193 21.98 -12.14 7.37
C ARG A 193 23.42 -12.48 7.04
N GLU A 194 24.36 -11.84 7.73
CA GLU A 194 25.77 -12.19 7.69
C GLU A 194 25.89 -13.67 8.10
N THR A 195 26.01 -14.57 7.13
CA THR A 195 26.58 -15.89 7.39
C THR A 195 28.08 -15.71 7.45
N ASN A 196 28.57 -15.20 8.59
CA ASN A 196 29.97 -15.35 8.97
C ASN A 196 30.21 -16.84 9.26
N THR A 197 30.50 -17.63 8.22
CA THR A 197 31.26 -18.87 8.39
C THR A 197 32.67 -18.56 7.93
N THR A 198 33.50 -18.28 8.91
CA THR A 198 34.95 -18.17 8.85
C THR A 198 35.55 -19.23 7.94
N SER A 199 36.17 -18.77 6.86
CA SER A 199 37.24 -19.50 6.17
C SER A 199 38.47 -19.51 7.08
N SER A 200 38.63 -20.58 7.88
CA SER A 200 39.93 -20.92 8.47
C SER A 200 40.67 -21.82 7.49
N THR A 201 41.55 -21.20 6.73
CA THR A 201 42.71 -21.79 6.07
C THR A 201 43.64 -22.38 7.12
N THR A 202 44.02 -23.65 6.99
CA THR A 202 45.38 -24.12 7.32
C THR A 202 45.70 -25.34 6.46
N SER A 203 46.51 -25.10 5.43
CA SER A 203 47.33 -26.10 4.74
C SER A 203 48.64 -26.32 5.51
N SER A 204 49.19 -27.54 5.40
CA SER A 204 50.60 -27.94 5.70
C SER A 204 51.01 -27.91 7.19
N ALA A 205 51.86 -28.79 7.71
CA ALA A 205 52.92 -29.60 7.11
C ALA A 205 53.25 -30.82 8.00
N ALA A 206 53.91 -31.82 7.37
CA ALA A 206 54.88 -32.78 7.93
C ALA A 206 54.38 -33.83 8.94
#